data_AF-V3Z4D6-F1
#
_entry.id   AF-V3Z4D6-F1
#
_cell.length_a   1.000
_cell.length_b   1.000
_cell.length_c   1.000
_cell.angle_alpha   90.00
_cell.angle_beta   90.00
_cell.angle_gamma   90.00
#
_symmetry.space_group_name_H-M   'P 1'
#
loop_
_entity.id
_entity.type
_entity.pdbx_description
1 polymer ?
#
loop_
_entity_poly.entity_id
_entity_poly.type
_entity_poly.pdbx_seq_one_letter_code
_entity_poly.pdbx_strand_id
1 'polypeptide(L)' 'MAKPFEFNWRKKVPDALMKGGIFDCWDEETSTLEVNCLVKVDEYGFFIYWKSDGR' A
#
# COMPACT_ATOMS: atom_id res chain seq x y z
N MET A 1 -14.10 1.61 33.51
CA MET A 1 -13.58 0.28 33.12
C MET A 1 -13.02 0.40 31.71
N ALA A 2 -11.75 0.07 31.48
CA ALA A 2 -11.15 0.10 30.14
C ALA A 2 -11.61 -1.13 29.34
N LYS A 3 -11.88 -0.95 28.05
CA LYS A 3 -12.27 -2.05 27.17
C LYS A 3 -11.09 -3.05 27.11
N PRO A 4 -11.32 -4.36 27.31
CA PRO A 4 -10.25 -5.35 27.16
C PRO A 4 -9.72 -5.32 25.73
N PHE A 5 -8.39 -5.40 25.59
CA PHE A 5 -7.72 -5.42 24.29
C PHE A 5 -7.96 -6.78 23.62
N GLU A 6 -8.66 -6.76 22.49
CA GLU A 6 -8.79 -7.92 21.62
C GLU A 6 -7.70 -7.89 20.57
N PHE A 7 -6.71 -8.78 20.71
CA PHE A 7 -5.68 -8.95 19.71
C PHE A 7 -6.25 -9.62 18.46
N ASN A 8 -6.30 -8.88 17.35
CA ASN A 8 -6.70 -9.39 16.05
C ASN A 8 -5.54 -9.24 15.05
N TRP A 9 -4.82 -10.34 14.82
CA TRP A 9 -3.70 -10.39 13.88
C TRP A 9 -4.13 -10.40 12.40
N ARG A 10 -5.40 -10.68 12.11
CA ARG A 10 -6.02 -10.62 10.76
C ARG A 10 -6.98 -9.46 10.65
N LYS A 11 -6.59 -8.28 11.11
CA LYS A 11 -7.42 -7.09 10.92
C LYS A 11 -7.58 -6.85 9.42
N LYS A 12 -8.83 -6.87 8.93
CA LYS A 12 -9.12 -6.67 7.51
C LYS A 12 -8.54 -5.33 7.04
N VAL A 13 -7.78 -5.38 5.95
CA VAL A 13 -7.28 -4.18 5.27
C VAL A 13 -8.48 -3.45 4.63
N PRO A 14 -8.59 -2.12 4.78
CA PRO A 14 -9.63 -1.35 4.12
C PRO A 14 -9.66 -1.58 2.60
N ASP A 15 -10.85 -1.75 2.03
CA ASP A 15 -11.01 -2.04 0.60
C ASP A 15 -10.39 -0.97 -0.31
N ALA A 16 -10.34 0.29 0.14
CA ALA A 16 -9.67 1.37 -0.58
C ALA A 16 -8.17 1.09 -0.78
N LEU A 17 -7.49 0.52 0.22
CA LEU A 17 -6.06 0.19 0.15
C LEU A 17 -5.81 -1.07 -0.70
N MET A 18 -6.72 -2.05 -0.64
CA MET A 18 -6.63 -3.27 -1.46
C MET A 18 -6.94 -3.00 -2.94
N LYS A 19 -7.91 -2.14 -3.23
CA LYS A 19 -8.21 -1.68 -4.61
C LYS A 19 -7.08 -0.82 -5.16
N GLY A 20 -6.47 -0.02 -4.29
CA GLY A 20 -5.34 0.85 -4.60
C GLY A 20 -5.75 2.22 -5.12
N GLY A 21 -4.74 3.05 -5.30
CA GLY A 21 -4.86 4.38 -5.89
C GLY A 21 -3.74 4.64 -6.90
N ILE A 22 -3.96 5.65 -7.75
CA ILE A 22 -2.97 6.11 -8.72
C ILE A 22 -2.15 7.22 -8.08
N PHE A 23 -0.83 7.04 -8.08
CA PHE A 23 0.15 7.98 -7.53
C PHE A 23 1.34 8.10 -8.48
N ASP A 24 2.10 9.19 -8.36
CA ASP A 24 3.39 9.31 -9.01
C ASP A 24 4.51 9.00 -7.99
N CYS A 25 5.51 8.26 -8.43
CA CYS A 25 6.67 7.88 -7.63
C CYS A 25 7.89 8.66 -8.11
N TRP A 26 8.38 9.56 -7.27
CA TRP A 26 9.63 10.30 -7.49
C TRP A 26 10.78 9.61 -6.76
N ASP A 27 11.87 9.35 -7.46
CA ASP A 27 13.13 8.84 -6.91
C ASP A 27 14.19 9.95 -6.98
N GLU A 28 14.62 10.44 -5.81
CA GLU A 28 15.62 11.50 -5.69
C GLU A 28 17.02 11.05 -6.13
N GLU A 29 17.40 9.78 -5.91
CA GLU A 29 18.74 9.28 -6.22
C GLU A 29 18.97 9.20 -7.73
N THR A 30 17.95 8.76 -8.46
CA THR A 30 18.01 8.64 -9.92
C THR A 30 17.42 9.85 -10.65
N SER A 31 16.78 10.78 -9.92
CA SER A 31 16.01 11.90 -10.49
C SER A 31 14.97 11.43 -11.52
N THR A 32 14.34 10.28 -11.26
CA THR A 32 13.31 9.70 -12.14
C THR A 32 11.92 9.87 -11.56
N LEU A 33 10.96 10.11 -12.45
CA LEU A 33 9.54 10.20 -12.13
C LEU A 33 8.80 9.07 -12.84
N GLU A 34 8.27 8.12 -12.07
CA GLU A 34 7.34 7.12 -12.55
C GLU A 34 5.91 7.60 -12.32
N VAL A 35 5.15 7.79 -13.39
CA VAL A 35 3.80 8.34 -13.31
C VAL A 35 2.74 7.26 -13.35
N ASN A 36 1.58 7.55 -12.75
CA ASN A 36 0.40 6.68 -12.78
C ASN A 36 0.60 5.28 -12.16
N CYS A 37 1.45 5.16 -11.15
CA CYS A 37 1.65 3.91 -10.41
C CYS A 37 0.38 3.51 -9.65
N LEU A 38 -0.12 2.30 -9.92
CA LEU A 38 -1.23 1.73 -9.14
C LEU A 38 -0.70 1.09 -7.86
N VAL A 39 -0.72 1.86 -6.77
CA VAL A 39 -0.22 1.45 -5.45
C VAL A 39 -1.32 0.72 -4.68
N LYS A 40 -1.01 -0.48 -4.18
CA LYS A 40 -1.93 -1.37 -3.46
C LYS A 40 -1.29 -1.93 -2.20
N VAL A 41 -2.15 -2.41 -1.30
CA VAL A 41 -1.79 -3.20 -0.13
C VAL A 41 -2.33 -4.62 -0.30
N ASP A 42 -1.57 -5.63 0.14
CA ASP A 42 -2.04 -7.01 0.13
C ASP A 42 -3.15 -7.25 1.17
N GLU A 43 -3.83 -8.40 1.08
CA GLU A 43 -4.99 -8.72 1.92
C GLU A 43 -4.67 -8.84 3.43
N TYR A 44 -3.40 -9.08 3.78
CA TYR A 44 -2.95 -9.21 5.17
C TYR A 44 -2.22 -7.96 5.69
N GLY A 45 -1.97 -6.97 4.85
CA GLY A 45 -1.31 -5.72 5.26
C GLY A 45 0.18 -5.86 5.54
N PHE A 46 0.85 -6.81 4.89
CA PHE A 46 2.29 -7.04 4.98
C PHE A 46 3.09 -6.25 3.94
N PHE A 47 2.52 -6.00 2.76
CA PHE A 47 3.23 -5.42 1.63
C PHE A 47 2.46 -4.27 1.01
N ILE A 48 3.20 -3.20 0.71
CA ILE A 48 2.78 -2.17 -0.24
C ILE A 48 3.49 -2.46 -1.55
N TYR A 49 2.76 -2.51 -2.65
CA TYR A 49 3.31 -2.84 -3.96
C TYR A 49 2.65 -2.02 -5.06
N TRP A 50 3.42 -1.77 -6.12
CA TRP A 50 2.95 -1.28 -7.39
C TRP A 50 3.74 -1.99 -8.48
N LYS A 51 3.19 -2.07 -9.68
CA LYS A 51 3.89 -2.63 -10.84
C LYS A 51 4.65 -1.49 -11.51
N SER A 52 5.94 -1.67 -11.75
CA SER A 52 6.69 -0.80 -12.64
C SER A 52 6.53 -1.27 -14.08
N ASP A 53 6.31 -0.34 -15.01
CA ASP A 53 6.08 -0.68 -16.43
C ASP A 53 7.37 -0.99 -17.20
N GLY A 54 8.55 -0.91 -16.57
CA GLY A 54 9.83 -1.04 -17.28
C GLY A 54 11.07 -1.40 -16.48
N ARG A 55 10.94 -1.97 -15.28
CA ARG A 55 12.07 -2.54 -14.51
C ARG A 55 11.80 -3.98 -14.11
#